data_AF-A0A925CG82-F1
#
_entry.id   AF-A0A925CG82-F1
#
_cell.length_a   1.000
_cell.length_b   1.000
_cell.length_c   1.000
_cell.angle_alpha   90.00
_cell.angle_beta   90.00
_cell.angle_gamma   90.00
#
_symmetry.space_group_name_H-M   'P 1'
#
loop_
_entity.id
_entity.type
_entity.pdbx_description
1 polymer ?
#
loop_
_entity_poly.entity_id
_entity_poly.type
_entity_poly.pdbx_seq_one_letter_code
_entity_poly.pdbx_strand_id
1 'polypeptide(L)'
;MSLLDVPLLVRLQAEFRLSMKRLLDDLCLDLEGQYADVAKSLALPVAYFRFLGHALERDAYAHWKVAGWIEALNDLVYFIDLLQQIREEQNPREFAAQLFAECEEKFFENSYLDDLFPRGVSQTSGLERRLNELCTRLTQELTQESLCLVPGLPMLWCASHKIPSWAIEVRLDHNVERAELFGTMAIGMEGDMYEAPPSVKRALKQLAGHAMILVEPHDLSLKVGRTVMPLCMRRGNRLEWSWMHRPPVVAIETRSGAVTAGPTLVYGKDRQPRVVAATPPDQVARIGRAWGIIQEAWP
;
A
#
# COMPACT_ATOMS: atom_id res chain seq x y z
N MET A 1 19.88 18.15 -29.15
CA MET A 1 18.86 18.86 -28.37
C MET A 1 18.49 17.96 -27.20
N SER A 2 18.73 18.38 -25.96
CA SER A 2 18.22 17.63 -24.81
C SER A 2 16.70 17.78 -24.82
N LEU A 3 15.97 16.69 -25.06
CA LEU A 3 14.49 16.68 -25.10
C LEU A 3 13.85 17.01 -23.75
N LEU A 4 14.64 17.06 -22.68
CA LEU A 4 14.22 17.47 -21.34
C LEU A 4 15.26 18.44 -20.78
N ASP A 5 14.85 19.66 -20.45
CA ASP A 5 15.69 20.63 -19.76
C ASP A 5 15.81 20.17 -18.29
N VAL A 6 17.02 19.82 -17.85
CA VAL A 6 17.27 19.27 -16.49
C VAL A 6 16.70 20.18 -15.39
N PRO A 7 16.88 21.52 -15.44
CA PRO A 7 16.16 22.47 -14.61
C PRO A 7 14.64 22.30 -14.57
N LEU A 8 13.98 22.06 -15.72
CA LEU A 8 12.53 21.85 -15.77
C LEU A 8 12.12 20.54 -15.10
N LEU A 9 12.90 19.47 -15.27
CA LEU A 9 12.65 18.18 -14.59
C LEU A 9 12.78 18.31 -13.07
N VAL A 10 13.82 19.00 -12.60
CA VAL A 10 14.01 19.26 -11.16
C VAL A 10 12.84 20.06 -10.60
N ARG A 11 12.38 21.08 -11.34
CA ARG A 11 11.20 21.86 -10.95
C ARG A 11 9.94 21.01 -10.92
N LEU A 12 9.71 20.19 -11.95
CA LEU A 12 8.56 19.29 -12.02
C LEU A 12 8.54 18.31 -10.85
N GLN A 13 9.68 17.70 -10.50
CA GLN A 13 9.78 16.83 -9.34
C GLN A 13 9.50 17.57 -8.03
N ALA A 14 9.96 18.82 -7.89
CA ALA A 14 9.68 19.63 -6.72
C ALA A 14 8.19 19.96 -6.57
N GLU A 15 7.51 20.30 -7.68
CA GLU A 15 6.06 20.54 -7.71
C GLU A 15 5.28 19.26 -7.41
N PHE A 16 5.71 18.11 -7.98
CA PHE A 16 5.10 16.81 -7.70
C PHE A 16 5.13 16.48 -6.19
N ARG A 17 6.30 16.59 -5.55
CA ARG A 17 6.44 16.36 -4.10
C ARG A 17 5.52 17.27 -3.28
N LEU A 18 5.43 18.54 -3.66
CA LEU A 18 4.58 19.51 -3.00
C LEU A 18 3.09 19.17 -3.19
N SER A 19 2.70 18.77 -4.40
CA SER A 19 1.34 18.35 -4.72
C SER A 19 0.93 17.11 -3.92
N MET A 20 1.78 16.08 -3.87
CA MET A 20 1.50 14.86 -3.11
C MET A 20 1.36 15.13 -1.62
N LYS A 21 2.23 16.01 -1.07
CA LYS A 21 2.11 16.41 0.33
C LYS A 21 0.80 17.14 0.62
N ARG A 22 0.43 18.11 -0.21
CA ARG A 22 -0.83 18.86 -0.07
C ARG A 22 -2.03 17.94 -0.21
N LEU A 23 -2.02 17.04 -1.19
CA LEU A 23 -3.06 16.05 -1.39
C LEU A 23 -3.26 15.20 -0.13
N LEU A 24 -2.19 14.69 0.49
CA LEU A 24 -2.31 13.95 1.74
C LEU A 24 -2.93 14.78 2.87
N ASP A 25 -2.51 16.05 3.01
CA ASP A 25 -3.04 16.95 4.04
C ASP A 25 -4.55 17.22 3.81
N ASP A 26 -4.95 17.50 2.57
CA ASP A 26 -6.34 17.77 2.16
C ASP A 26 -7.22 16.52 2.38
N LEU A 27 -6.76 15.33 1.96
CA LEU A 27 -7.48 14.06 2.19
C LEU A 27 -7.69 13.79 3.69
N CYS A 28 -6.68 14.04 4.51
CA CYS A 28 -6.81 13.88 5.97
C CYS A 28 -7.78 14.90 6.58
N LEU A 29 -7.86 16.12 6.03
CA LEU A 29 -8.82 17.13 6.47
C LEU A 29 -10.25 16.73 6.10
N ASP A 30 -10.48 16.25 4.88
CA ASP A 30 -11.79 15.78 4.43
C ASP A 30 -12.28 14.60 5.28
N LEU A 31 -11.39 13.65 5.60
CA LEU A 31 -11.68 12.49 6.45
C LEU A 31 -11.99 12.84 7.90
N GLU A 32 -11.47 13.95 8.43
CA GLU A 32 -11.78 14.45 9.77
C GLU A 32 -12.96 15.43 9.81
N GLY A 33 -13.27 16.05 8.68
CA GLY A 33 -14.37 16.98 8.52
C GLY A 33 -15.58 16.28 7.88
N GLN A 34 -15.67 16.37 6.56
CA GLN A 34 -16.83 15.93 5.78
C GLN A 34 -17.16 14.44 5.98
N TYR A 35 -16.14 13.58 6.08
CA TYR A 35 -16.31 12.13 6.13
C TYR A 35 -16.07 11.51 7.50
N ALA A 36 -16.05 12.32 8.58
CA ALA A 36 -15.66 11.90 9.93
C ALA A 36 -16.42 10.66 10.44
N ASP A 37 -17.75 10.61 10.24
CA ASP A 37 -18.57 9.50 10.70
C ASP A 37 -18.25 8.19 9.95
N VAL A 38 -18.00 8.28 8.64
CA VAL A 38 -17.64 7.10 7.83
C VAL A 38 -16.23 6.64 8.18
N ALA A 39 -15.26 7.57 8.27
CA ALA A 39 -13.88 7.28 8.67
C ALA A 39 -13.83 6.58 10.04
N LYS A 40 -14.64 7.04 11.01
CA LYS A 40 -14.79 6.39 12.31
C LYS A 40 -15.40 5.00 12.21
N SER A 41 -16.42 4.81 11.38
CA SER A 41 -17.07 3.51 11.17
C SER A 41 -16.12 2.47 10.55
N LEU A 42 -15.20 2.91 9.70
CA LEU A 42 -14.16 2.09 9.06
C LEU A 42 -12.92 1.92 9.95
N ALA A 43 -12.88 2.54 11.13
CA ALA A 43 -11.71 2.60 12.02
C ALA A 43 -10.44 3.13 11.34
N LEU A 44 -10.59 4.09 10.41
CA LEU A 44 -9.47 4.68 9.69
C LEU A 44 -8.61 5.52 10.65
N PRO A 45 -7.29 5.27 10.74
CA PRO A 45 -6.43 5.95 11.72
C PRO A 45 -5.91 7.28 11.15
N VAL A 46 -6.82 8.20 10.82
CA VAL A 46 -6.49 9.48 10.13
C VAL A 46 -5.44 10.29 10.87
N ALA A 47 -5.52 10.35 12.20
CA ALA A 47 -4.53 11.04 13.03
C ALA A 47 -3.12 10.43 12.89
N TYR A 48 -3.02 9.10 12.74
CA TYR A 48 -1.75 8.43 12.45
C TYR A 48 -1.26 8.72 11.03
N PHE A 49 -2.14 8.75 10.02
CA PHE A 49 -1.77 9.11 8.65
C PHE A 49 -1.18 10.52 8.56
N ARG A 50 -1.78 11.48 9.28
CA ARG A 50 -1.22 12.82 9.41
C ARG A 50 0.14 12.78 10.10
N PHE A 51 0.26 12.05 11.20
CA PHE A 51 1.54 11.90 11.91
C PHE A 51 2.64 11.31 11.02
N LEU A 52 2.30 10.30 10.22
CA LEU A 52 3.17 9.72 9.20
C LEU A 52 3.58 10.77 8.16
N GLY A 53 2.63 11.51 7.59
CA GLY A 53 2.90 12.59 6.64
C GLY A 53 3.90 13.63 7.19
N HIS A 54 3.77 14.00 8.47
CA HIS A 54 4.70 14.94 9.10
C HIS A 54 6.09 14.36 9.33
N ALA A 55 6.22 13.04 9.47
CA ALA A 55 7.49 12.36 9.68
C ALA A 55 8.23 12.03 8.36
N LEU A 56 7.53 11.99 7.23
CA LEU A 56 8.13 11.72 5.92
C LEU A 56 9.05 12.86 5.50
N GLU A 57 10.24 12.48 5.01
CA GLU A 57 11.16 13.42 4.37
C GLU A 57 10.58 13.93 3.05
N ARG A 58 11.02 15.12 2.62
CA ARG A 58 10.49 15.76 1.41
C ARG A 58 10.61 14.87 0.16
N ASP A 59 11.72 14.15 0.02
CA ASP A 59 11.98 13.33 -1.16
C ASP A 59 11.15 12.03 -1.17
N ALA A 60 10.65 11.60 -0.01
CA ALA A 60 9.77 10.43 0.09
C ALA A 60 8.47 10.65 -0.70
N TYR A 61 7.97 11.89 -0.83
CA TYR A 61 6.77 12.21 -1.61
C TYR A 61 6.93 12.04 -3.13
N ALA A 62 8.16 11.84 -3.63
CA ALA A 62 8.40 11.43 -5.01
C ALA A 62 8.65 9.93 -5.16
N HIS A 63 8.70 9.19 -4.04
CA HIS A 63 8.91 7.76 -4.05
C HIS A 63 7.60 7.05 -4.41
N TRP A 64 7.65 6.14 -5.38
CA TRP A 64 6.48 5.44 -5.93
C TRP A 64 5.60 4.80 -4.85
N LYS A 65 6.21 4.24 -3.79
CA LYS A 65 5.47 3.61 -2.67
C LYS A 65 4.65 4.61 -1.85
N VAL A 66 5.19 5.80 -1.60
CA VAL A 66 4.46 6.85 -0.88
C VAL A 66 3.41 7.48 -1.78
N ALA A 67 3.75 7.70 -3.05
CA ALA A 67 2.81 8.23 -4.03
C ALA A 67 1.59 7.30 -4.20
N GLY A 68 1.84 6.01 -4.42
CA GLY A 68 0.79 5.00 -4.53
C GLY A 68 -0.04 4.84 -3.26
N TRP A 69 0.57 4.97 -2.07
CA TRP A 69 -0.18 4.98 -0.81
C TRP A 69 -1.13 6.20 -0.70
N ILE A 70 -0.70 7.39 -1.13
CA ILE A 70 -1.56 8.59 -1.15
C ILE A 70 -2.65 8.46 -2.23
N GLU A 71 -2.33 7.91 -3.40
CA GLU A 71 -3.31 7.62 -4.46
C GLU A 71 -4.38 6.64 -3.99
N ALA A 72 -4.01 5.56 -3.31
CA ALA A 72 -4.96 4.62 -2.73
C ALA A 72 -5.83 5.28 -1.63
N LEU A 73 -5.29 6.24 -0.88
CA LEU A 73 -6.07 7.03 0.08
C LEU A 73 -7.07 7.94 -0.64
N ASN A 74 -6.66 8.55 -1.75
CA ASN A 74 -7.54 9.35 -2.60
C ASN A 74 -8.69 8.50 -3.17
N ASP A 75 -8.38 7.30 -3.66
CA ASP A 75 -9.39 6.34 -4.13
C ASP A 75 -10.38 5.97 -3.02
N LEU A 76 -9.89 5.72 -1.80
CA LEU A 76 -10.76 5.45 -0.66
C LEU A 76 -11.68 6.63 -0.35
N VAL A 77 -11.19 7.86 -0.37
CA VAL A 77 -12.03 9.06 -0.15
C VAL A 77 -13.11 9.17 -1.23
N TYR A 78 -12.77 8.92 -2.49
CA TYR A 78 -13.74 8.84 -3.58
C TYR A 78 -14.82 7.78 -3.33
N PHE A 79 -14.45 6.57 -2.91
CA PHE A 79 -15.44 5.52 -2.60
C PHE A 79 -16.27 5.80 -1.34
N ILE A 80 -15.72 6.51 -0.36
CA ILE A 80 -16.46 6.99 0.81
C ILE A 80 -17.53 8.01 0.39
N ASP A 81 -17.20 8.95 -0.49
CA ASP A 81 -18.15 9.91 -1.06
C ASP A 81 -19.29 9.18 -1.79
N LEU A 82 -18.95 8.23 -2.67
CA LEU A 82 -19.95 7.38 -3.33
C LEU A 82 -20.83 6.60 -2.34
N LEU A 83 -20.26 6.14 -1.22
CA LEU A 83 -21.01 5.42 -0.18
C LEU A 83 -21.98 6.34 0.57
N GLN A 84 -21.68 7.63 0.68
CA GLN A 84 -22.63 8.61 1.18
C GLN A 84 -23.72 8.88 0.14
N GLN A 85 -23.33 9.10 -1.13
CA GLN A 85 -24.26 9.41 -2.21
C GLN A 85 -25.29 8.29 -2.47
N ILE A 86 -24.86 7.02 -2.48
CA ILE A 86 -25.76 5.89 -2.75
C ILE A 86 -26.88 5.75 -1.71
N ARG A 87 -26.67 6.24 -0.48
CA ARG A 87 -27.68 6.21 0.59
C ARG A 87 -28.78 7.26 0.40
N GLU A 88 -28.50 8.31 -0.35
CA GLU A 88 -29.42 9.41 -0.66
C GLU A 88 -29.99 9.33 -2.09
N GLU A 89 -29.47 8.41 -2.91
CA GLU A 89 -29.81 8.26 -4.32
C GLU A 89 -31.25 7.80 -4.56
N GLN A 90 -31.95 8.52 -5.45
CA GLN A 90 -33.32 8.23 -5.84
C GLN A 90 -33.40 7.30 -7.06
N ASN A 91 -32.35 7.26 -7.89
CA ASN A 91 -32.23 6.38 -9.05
C ASN A 91 -31.02 5.43 -8.95
N PRO A 92 -31.08 4.37 -8.12
CA PRO A 92 -29.96 3.45 -7.93
C PRO A 92 -29.48 2.77 -9.22
N ARG A 93 -30.35 2.63 -10.23
CA ARG A 93 -30.01 1.99 -11.51
C ARG A 93 -29.10 2.86 -12.35
N GLU A 94 -29.42 4.15 -12.44
CA GLU A 94 -28.60 5.11 -13.16
C GLU A 94 -27.25 5.31 -12.46
N PHE A 95 -27.27 5.48 -11.13
CA PHE A 95 -26.05 5.53 -10.33
C PHE A 95 -25.13 4.32 -10.57
N ALA A 96 -25.67 3.09 -10.50
CA ALA A 96 -24.88 1.89 -10.74
C ALA A 96 -24.34 1.80 -12.18
N ALA A 97 -25.06 2.34 -13.17
CA ALA A 97 -24.60 2.36 -14.55
C ALA A 97 -23.49 3.39 -14.78
N GLN A 98 -23.62 4.58 -14.18
CA GLN A 98 -22.59 5.62 -14.22
C GLN A 98 -21.32 5.18 -13.50
N LEU A 99 -21.46 4.63 -12.29
CA LEU A 99 -20.33 4.10 -11.52
C LEU A 99 -19.62 2.96 -12.28
N PHE A 100 -20.38 2.06 -12.91
CA PHE A 100 -19.79 1.00 -13.73
C PHE A 100 -18.94 1.56 -14.87
N ALA A 101 -19.50 2.52 -15.64
CA ALA A 101 -18.78 3.15 -16.74
C ALA A 101 -17.53 3.93 -16.28
N GLU A 102 -17.63 4.63 -15.15
CA GLU A 102 -16.49 5.35 -14.56
C GLU A 102 -15.40 4.39 -14.08
N CYS A 103 -15.77 3.26 -13.46
CA CYS A 103 -14.83 2.22 -13.07
C CYS A 103 -14.11 1.59 -14.25
N GLU A 104 -14.82 1.35 -15.37
CA GLU A 104 -14.21 0.84 -16.60
C GLU A 104 -13.19 1.82 -17.20
N GLU A 105 -13.43 3.14 -17.11
CA GLU A 105 -12.55 4.16 -17.69
C GLU A 105 -11.36 4.50 -16.79
N LYS A 106 -11.59 4.69 -15.49
CA LYS A 106 -10.61 5.32 -14.58
C LYS A 106 -9.84 4.33 -13.71
N PHE A 107 -10.39 3.15 -13.44
CA PHE A 107 -9.85 2.22 -12.44
C PHE A 107 -9.42 0.87 -13.03
N PHE A 108 -9.14 0.81 -14.33
CA PHE A 108 -8.80 -0.44 -15.03
C PHE A 108 -7.56 -1.18 -14.47
N GLU A 109 -6.67 -0.47 -13.77
CA GLU A 109 -5.46 -1.06 -13.16
C GLU A 109 -5.74 -1.74 -11.81
N ASN A 110 -6.88 -1.42 -11.18
CA ASN A 110 -7.25 -1.90 -9.85
C ASN A 110 -8.44 -2.88 -9.93
N SER A 111 -8.46 -3.87 -9.03
CA SER A 111 -9.57 -4.85 -8.93
C SER A 111 -10.89 -4.28 -8.43
N TYR A 112 -11.01 -2.96 -8.28
CA TYR A 112 -12.21 -2.28 -7.77
C TYR A 112 -13.45 -2.59 -8.63
N LEU A 113 -13.27 -2.68 -9.96
CA LEU A 113 -14.36 -3.02 -10.88
C LEU A 113 -14.91 -4.42 -10.58
N ASP A 114 -14.03 -5.40 -10.36
CA ASP A 114 -14.42 -6.77 -10.03
C ASP A 114 -15.07 -6.86 -8.64
N ASP A 115 -14.59 -6.09 -7.67
CA ASP A 115 -15.17 -6.00 -6.34
C ASP A 115 -16.59 -5.40 -6.36
N LEU A 116 -16.79 -4.32 -7.11
CA LEU A 116 -18.08 -3.62 -7.19
C LEU A 116 -19.07 -4.31 -8.15
N PHE A 117 -18.57 -4.92 -9.22
CA PHE A 117 -19.37 -5.50 -10.30
C PHE A 117 -18.85 -6.88 -10.73
N PRO A 118 -18.93 -7.91 -9.86
CA PRO A 118 -18.30 -9.22 -10.06
C PRO A 118 -18.83 -10.06 -11.23
N ARG A 119 -19.84 -9.58 -11.97
CA ARG A 119 -20.32 -10.24 -13.20
C ARG A 119 -19.99 -9.44 -14.45
N GLY A 120 -19.16 -8.40 -14.35
CA GLY A 120 -18.78 -7.54 -15.47
C GLY A 120 -19.95 -6.75 -16.06
N VAL A 121 -20.98 -6.46 -15.27
CA VAL A 121 -22.15 -5.66 -15.69
C VAL A 121 -22.65 -4.82 -14.53
N SER A 122 -23.27 -3.68 -14.84
CA SER A 122 -23.88 -2.79 -13.84
C SER A 122 -24.96 -3.52 -13.03
N GLN A 123 -24.83 -3.46 -11.70
CA GLN A 123 -25.68 -4.18 -10.76
C GLN A 123 -26.00 -3.32 -9.55
N THR A 124 -27.28 -3.00 -9.38
CA THR A 124 -27.76 -2.25 -8.20
C THR A 124 -27.83 -3.10 -6.95
N SER A 125 -28.27 -4.35 -7.10
CA SER A 125 -28.53 -5.24 -5.97
C SER A 125 -27.25 -5.48 -5.18
N GLY A 126 -27.23 -5.06 -3.91
CA GLY A 126 -26.10 -5.21 -3.01
C GLY A 126 -24.89 -4.32 -3.33
N LEU A 127 -25.04 -3.29 -4.19
CA LEU A 127 -23.95 -2.37 -4.53
C LEU A 127 -23.43 -1.62 -3.30
N GLU A 128 -24.32 -1.07 -2.47
CA GLU A 128 -23.93 -0.40 -1.21
C GLU A 128 -23.09 -1.32 -0.32
N ARG A 129 -23.49 -2.59 -0.19
CA ARG A 129 -22.74 -3.57 0.60
C ARG A 129 -21.35 -3.80 0.04
N ARG A 130 -21.23 -4.00 -1.28
CA ARG A 130 -19.93 -4.22 -1.94
C ARG A 130 -19.05 -2.99 -1.86
N LEU A 131 -19.62 -1.80 -1.98
CA LEU A 131 -18.90 -0.54 -1.80
C LEU A 131 -18.38 -0.38 -0.37
N ASN A 132 -19.20 -0.71 0.63
CA ASN A 132 -18.74 -0.71 2.02
C ASN A 132 -17.64 -1.77 2.28
N GLU A 133 -17.76 -2.95 1.69
CA GLU A 133 -16.73 -4.01 1.73
C GLU A 133 -15.43 -3.53 1.09
N LEU A 134 -15.49 -2.84 -0.06
CA LEU A 134 -14.34 -2.23 -0.72
C LEU A 134 -13.68 -1.16 0.16
N CYS A 135 -14.45 -0.22 0.72
CA CYS A 135 -13.91 0.80 1.63
C CYS A 135 -13.23 0.17 2.87
N THR A 136 -13.80 -0.93 3.39
CA THR A 136 -13.23 -1.68 4.52
C THR A 136 -11.90 -2.32 4.11
N ARG A 137 -11.85 -2.98 2.95
CA ARG A 137 -10.64 -3.60 2.40
C ARG A 137 -9.53 -2.56 2.19
N LEU A 138 -9.84 -1.45 1.52
CA LEU A 138 -8.89 -0.36 1.27
C LEU A 138 -8.38 0.26 2.57
N THR A 139 -9.25 0.45 3.57
CA THR A 139 -8.85 0.94 4.90
C THR A 139 -7.83 0.01 5.55
N GLN A 140 -8.04 -1.31 5.48
CA GLN A 140 -7.11 -2.31 6.00
C GLN A 140 -5.76 -2.27 5.26
N GLU A 141 -5.79 -2.23 3.93
CA GLU A 141 -4.59 -2.20 3.09
C GLU A 141 -3.75 -0.93 3.30
N LEU A 142 -4.40 0.23 3.30
CA LEU A 142 -3.78 1.54 3.57
C LEU A 142 -3.17 1.59 4.97
N THR A 143 -3.90 1.06 5.97
CA THR A 143 -3.39 1.02 7.33
C THR A 143 -2.18 0.09 7.40
N GLN A 144 -2.27 -1.13 6.87
CA GLN A 144 -1.15 -2.09 6.85
C GLN A 144 0.09 -1.50 6.16
N GLU A 145 -0.07 -0.86 5.01
CA GLU A 145 1.03 -0.24 4.28
C GLU A 145 1.68 0.90 5.08
N SER A 146 0.86 1.77 5.67
CA SER A 146 1.33 2.90 6.47
C SER A 146 2.18 2.51 7.69
N LEU A 147 2.01 1.29 8.21
CA LEU A 147 2.85 0.76 9.30
C LEU A 147 4.27 0.42 8.83
N CYS A 148 4.39 0.06 7.55
CA CYS A 148 5.59 -0.46 6.96
C CYS A 148 6.40 0.61 6.21
N LEU A 149 5.79 1.76 5.90
CA LEU A 149 6.46 2.86 5.17
C LEU A 149 7.67 3.44 5.92
N VAL A 150 7.50 3.76 7.21
CA VAL A 150 8.59 4.30 8.04
C VAL A 150 8.78 3.39 9.26
N PRO A 151 9.81 2.53 9.26
CA PRO A 151 10.02 1.55 10.31
C PRO A 151 10.12 2.19 11.70
N GLY A 152 9.35 1.65 12.66
CA GLY A 152 9.36 2.12 14.04
C GLY A 152 8.51 3.35 14.33
N LEU A 153 8.00 4.03 13.30
CA LEU A 153 7.08 5.15 13.46
C LEU A 153 5.74 4.77 14.13
N PRO A 154 5.14 3.59 13.88
CA PRO A 154 3.95 3.15 14.62
C PRO A 154 4.17 3.06 16.14
N MET A 155 5.33 2.58 16.56
CA MET A 155 5.68 2.47 17.98
C MET A 155 5.88 3.86 18.60
N LEU A 156 6.51 4.78 17.86
CA LEU A 156 6.63 6.19 18.23
C LEU A 156 5.27 6.87 18.42
N TRP A 157 4.34 6.59 17.51
CA TRP A 157 2.97 7.08 17.59
C TRP A 157 2.29 6.59 18.87
N CYS A 158 2.35 5.28 19.14
CA CYS A 158 1.76 4.70 20.35
C CYS A 158 2.38 5.27 21.62
N ALA A 159 3.70 5.42 21.65
CA ALA A 159 4.41 6.02 22.78
C ALA A 159 4.02 7.48 23.02
N SER A 160 3.98 8.31 21.97
CA SER A 160 3.68 9.74 22.09
C SER A 160 2.22 10.02 22.43
N HIS A 161 1.29 9.14 22.05
CA HIS A 161 -0.15 9.28 22.29
C HIS A 161 -0.65 8.43 23.47
N LYS A 162 0.25 7.79 24.21
CA LYS A 162 -0.06 6.91 25.36
C LYS A 162 -1.06 5.79 24.99
N ILE A 163 -0.96 5.27 23.78
CA ILE A 163 -1.75 4.14 23.32
C ILE A 163 -1.04 2.87 23.83
N PRO A 164 -1.64 2.09 24.73
CA PRO A 164 -0.96 0.94 25.33
C PRO A 164 -0.71 -0.18 24.31
N SER A 165 -1.66 -0.39 23.40
CA SER A 165 -1.57 -1.33 22.30
C SER A 165 -2.55 -0.89 21.20
N TRP A 166 -2.10 -0.91 19.96
CA TRP A 166 -2.92 -0.71 18.77
C TRP A 166 -2.91 -1.99 17.94
N ALA A 167 -4.08 -2.62 17.80
CA ALA A 167 -4.25 -3.86 17.04
C ALA A 167 -4.82 -3.55 15.66
N ILE A 168 -4.20 -4.10 14.62
CA ILE A 168 -4.50 -3.80 13.23
C ILE A 168 -4.62 -5.12 12.49
N GLU A 169 -5.76 -5.35 11.85
CA GLU A 169 -5.94 -6.53 11.00
C GLU A 169 -5.10 -6.39 9.73
N VAL A 170 -4.42 -7.47 9.37
CA VAL A 170 -3.56 -7.53 8.19
C VAL A 170 -3.77 -8.83 7.43
N ARG A 171 -3.46 -8.78 6.13
CA ARG A 171 -3.41 -9.95 5.25
C ARG A 171 -1.99 -10.14 4.75
N LEU A 172 -1.44 -11.32 5.00
CA LEU A 172 -0.10 -11.75 4.57
C LEU A 172 -0.18 -12.98 3.64
N ASP A 173 -1.22 -13.04 2.82
CA ASP A 173 -1.37 -14.04 1.77
C ASP A 173 -0.52 -13.71 0.54
N HIS A 174 -0.70 -14.45 -0.55
CA HIS A 174 -0.14 -14.03 -1.83
C HIS A 174 -1.00 -12.88 -2.38
N ASN A 175 -0.42 -11.70 -2.51
CA ASN A 175 -1.09 -10.58 -3.14
C ASN A 175 -0.49 -10.36 -4.54
N VAL A 176 -1.24 -10.77 -5.56
CA VAL A 176 -0.86 -10.63 -6.97
C VAL A 176 -0.86 -9.17 -7.40
N GLU A 177 -1.84 -8.39 -6.97
CA GLU A 177 -1.96 -6.97 -7.34
C GLU A 177 -0.76 -6.16 -6.83
N ARG A 178 -0.31 -6.48 -5.61
CA ARG A 178 0.81 -5.81 -4.96
C ARG A 178 2.16 -6.50 -5.17
N ALA A 179 2.17 -7.60 -5.91
CA ALA A 179 3.34 -8.47 -6.11
C ALA A 179 4.05 -8.84 -4.78
N GLU A 180 3.29 -9.16 -3.73
CA GLU A 180 3.83 -9.52 -2.41
C GLU A 180 3.97 -11.04 -2.24
N LEU A 181 5.09 -11.46 -1.66
CA LEU A 181 5.37 -12.87 -1.37
C LEU A 181 4.65 -13.30 -0.07
N PHE A 182 4.13 -14.53 -0.08
CA PHE A 182 3.45 -15.10 1.09
C PHE A 182 4.33 -15.10 2.34
N GLY A 183 3.77 -14.57 3.43
CA GLY A 183 4.46 -14.47 4.71
C GLY A 183 5.71 -13.59 4.66
N THR A 184 5.69 -12.55 3.82
CA THR A 184 6.71 -11.49 3.84
C THR A 184 6.07 -10.15 4.13
N MET A 185 6.86 -9.21 4.62
CA MET A 185 6.45 -7.81 4.80
C MET A 185 7.50 -6.91 4.17
N ALA A 186 7.07 -6.05 3.23
CA ALA A 186 7.92 -5.05 2.62
C ALA A 186 8.04 -3.82 3.54
N ILE A 187 9.24 -3.58 4.05
CA ILE A 187 9.54 -2.56 5.05
C ILE A 187 10.34 -1.42 4.41
N GLY A 188 9.99 -0.18 4.74
CA GLY A 188 10.62 0.99 4.15
C GLY A 188 10.23 1.21 2.69
N MET A 189 11.04 2.03 2.01
CA MET A 189 10.87 2.43 0.61
C MET A 189 11.87 1.72 -0.32
N GLU A 190 13.02 1.28 0.21
CA GLU A 190 14.14 0.74 -0.57
C GLU A 190 13.96 -0.71 -1.04
N GLY A 191 12.83 -1.35 -0.71
CA GLY A 191 12.53 -2.73 -1.09
C GLY A 191 13.04 -3.80 -0.12
N ASP A 192 13.38 -3.42 1.11
CA ASP A 192 13.67 -4.38 2.18
C ASP A 192 12.46 -5.25 2.46
N MET A 193 12.68 -6.55 2.64
CA MET A 193 11.63 -7.49 3.03
C MET A 193 12.03 -8.26 4.27
N TYR A 194 11.05 -8.56 5.12
CA TYR A 194 11.23 -9.46 6.26
C TYR A 194 10.39 -10.70 6.07
N GLU A 195 11.03 -11.86 6.22
CA GLU A 195 10.41 -13.15 5.97
C GLU A 195 10.01 -13.84 7.27
N ALA A 196 8.73 -14.25 7.31
CA ALA A 196 8.16 -14.97 8.43
C ALA A 196 8.81 -16.35 8.60
N PRO A 197 9.08 -16.80 9.83
CA PRO A 197 9.62 -18.13 10.07
C PRO A 197 8.61 -19.23 9.70
N PRO A 198 9.05 -20.49 9.48
CA PRO A 198 8.18 -21.58 9.02
C PRO A 198 6.97 -21.89 9.91
N SER A 199 7.06 -21.62 11.23
CA SER A 199 5.92 -21.74 12.15
C SER A 199 4.81 -20.72 11.84
N VAL A 200 5.17 -19.46 11.60
CA VAL A 200 4.24 -18.39 11.23
C VAL A 200 3.63 -18.66 9.87
N LYS A 201 4.44 -19.05 8.87
CA LYS A 201 3.94 -19.41 7.53
C LYS A 201 2.89 -20.53 7.58
N ARG A 202 3.08 -21.54 8.43
CA ARG A 202 2.09 -22.60 8.65
C ARG A 202 0.81 -22.07 9.30
N ALA A 203 0.93 -21.22 10.32
CA ALA A 203 -0.22 -20.61 10.98
C ALA A 203 -1.01 -19.69 10.03
N LEU A 204 -0.32 -18.87 9.24
CA LEU A 204 -0.92 -18.02 8.21
C LEU A 204 -1.67 -18.86 7.18
N LYS A 205 -1.09 -19.97 6.72
CA LYS A 205 -1.77 -20.87 5.76
C LYS A 205 -3.07 -21.45 6.33
N GLN A 206 -3.10 -21.78 7.63
CA GLN A 206 -4.30 -22.28 8.29
C GLN A 206 -5.41 -21.23 8.44
N LEU A 207 -5.02 -19.95 8.54
CA LEU A 207 -5.94 -18.82 8.69
C LEU A 207 -6.07 -18.01 7.40
N ALA A 208 -5.81 -18.61 6.23
CA ALA A 208 -5.93 -17.95 4.92
C ALA A 208 -5.22 -16.57 4.84
N GLY A 209 -4.06 -16.44 5.50
CA GLY A 209 -3.27 -15.21 5.52
C GLY A 209 -3.71 -14.16 6.54
N HIS A 210 -4.83 -14.35 7.23
CA HIS A 210 -5.32 -13.41 8.25
C HIS A 210 -4.40 -13.40 9.48
N ALA A 211 -4.04 -12.18 9.89
CA ALA A 211 -3.28 -11.93 11.11
C ALA A 211 -3.63 -10.56 11.70
N MET A 212 -3.08 -10.25 12.86
CA MET A 212 -3.10 -8.91 13.43
C MET A 212 -1.68 -8.45 13.72
N ILE A 213 -1.34 -7.22 13.34
CA ILE A 213 -0.17 -6.52 13.86
C ILE A 213 -0.58 -5.87 15.18
N LEU A 214 0.19 -6.14 16.22
CA LEU A 214 0.08 -5.51 17.53
C LEU A 214 1.22 -4.51 17.64
N VAL A 215 0.87 -3.22 17.71
CA VAL A 215 1.80 -2.13 17.89
C VAL A 215 1.73 -1.66 19.33
N GLU A 216 2.82 -1.80 20.05
CA GLU A 216 3.01 -1.29 21.40
C GLU A 216 4.07 -0.16 21.37
N PRO A 217 4.21 0.66 22.42
CA PRO A 217 5.18 1.77 22.44
C PRO A 217 6.64 1.38 22.13
N HIS A 218 7.02 0.12 22.36
CA HIS A 218 8.38 -0.38 22.17
C HIS A 218 8.47 -1.65 21.34
N ASP A 219 7.35 -2.29 21.02
CA ASP A 219 7.33 -3.59 20.38
C ASP A 219 6.33 -3.64 19.23
N LEU A 220 6.72 -4.34 18.17
CA LEU A 220 5.85 -4.70 17.07
C LEU A 220 5.77 -6.21 17.02
N SER A 221 4.56 -6.76 17.07
CA SER A 221 4.34 -8.21 17.06
C SER A 221 3.28 -8.61 16.04
N LEU A 222 3.38 -9.81 15.51
CA LEU A 222 2.35 -10.43 14.68
C LEU A 222 1.61 -11.50 15.48
N LYS A 223 0.29 -11.37 15.56
CA LYS A 223 -0.63 -12.35 16.12
C LYS A 223 -1.33 -13.12 15.00
N VAL A 224 -1.14 -14.43 14.97
CA VAL A 224 -1.77 -15.37 14.03
C VAL A 224 -2.53 -16.42 14.83
N GLY A 225 -3.84 -16.25 14.94
CA GLY A 225 -4.69 -17.06 15.82
C GLY A 225 -4.29 -16.92 17.29
N ARG A 226 -3.76 -18.01 17.88
CA ARG A 226 -3.26 -18.03 19.26
C ARG A 226 -1.76 -17.75 19.38
N THR A 227 -1.04 -17.73 18.26
CA THR A 227 0.40 -17.51 18.24
C THR A 227 0.68 -16.02 18.17
N VAL A 228 1.48 -15.50 19.10
CA VAL A 228 2.03 -14.14 19.02
C VAL A 228 3.53 -14.27 18.82
N MET A 229 4.08 -13.59 17.81
CA MET A 229 5.51 -13.59 17.54
C MET A 229 6.02 -12.16 17.35
N PRO A 230 7.18 -11.81 17.91
CA PRO A 230 7.78 -10.50 17.70
C PRO A 230 8.17 -10.31 16.22
N LEU A 231 7.92 -9.12 15.70
CA LEU A 231 8.42 -8.63 14.42
C LEU A 231 9.70 -7.84 14.65
N CYS A 232 9.62 -6.79 15.46
CA CYS A 232 10.77 -6.02 15.90
C CYS A 232 10.52 -5.34 17.24
N MET A 233 11.62 -5.07 17.95
CA MET A 233 11.62 -4.29 19.19
C MET A 233 12.41 -3.01 18.97
N ARG A 234 11.97 -1.92 19.59
CA ARG A 234 12.67 -0.65 19.53
C ARG A 234 13.58 -0.47 20.74
N ARG A 235 14.88 -0.31 20.49
CA ARG A 235 15.89 0.02 21.50
C ARG A 235 16.51 1.38 21.19
N GLY A 236 16.01 2.42 21.84
CA GLY A 236 16.38 3.80 21.53
C GLY A 236 16.00 4.16 20.09
N ASN A 237 16.99 4.48 19.27
CA ASN A 237 16.79 4.81 17.84
C ASN A 237 17.02 3.61 16.90
N ARG A 238 17.20 2.41 17.44
CA ARG A 238 17.41 1.19 16.65
C ARG A 238 16.21 0.26 16.72
N LEU A 239 16.00 -0.47 15.64
CA LEU A 239 15.04 -1.57 15.57
C LEU A 239 15.80 -2.89 15.55
N GLU A 240 15.46 -3.77 16.48
CA GLU A 240 15.94 -5.15 16.52
C GLU A 240 14.87 -6.05 15.92
N TRP A 241 15.11 -6.52 14.70
CA TRP A 241 14.18 -7.40 13.99
C TRP A 241 14.35 -8.86 14.40
N SER A 242 13.24 -9.57 14.53
CA SER A 242 13.20 -11.00 14.86
C SER A 242 13.03 -11.89 13.62
N TRP A 243 12.53 -11.32 12.52
CA TRP A 243 12.33 -12.03 11.25
C TRP A 243 13.58 -11.96 10.38
N MET A 244 13.69 -12.90 9.43
CA MET A 244 14.83 -12.95 8.53
C MET A 244 14.77 -11.77 7.55
N HIS A 245 15.80 -10.93 7.57
CA HIS A 245 15.94 -9.84 6.61
C HIS A 245 16.33 -10.38 5.23
N ARG A 246 15.63 -9.87 4.20
CA ARG A 246 15.91 -10.07 2.79
C ARG A 246 16.20 -8.70 2.19
N PRO A 247 17.47 -8.39 1.89
CA PRO A 247 17.81 -7.10 1.32
C PRO A 247 17.22 -6.95 -0.09
N PRO A 248 17.07 -5.70 -0.58
CA PRO A 248 16.63 -5.44 -1.93
C PRO A 248 17.55 -6.09 -2.97
N VAL A 249 16.97 -6.60 -4.05
CA VAL A 249 17.75 -7.18 -5.15
C VAL A 249 18.13 -6.07 -6.12
N VAL A 250 19.38 -5.63 -6.08
CA VAL A 250 19.87 -4.54 -6.95
C VAL A 250 20.12 -5.05 -8.37
N ALA A 251 19.52 -4.39 -9.35
CA ALA A 251 19.71 -4.65 -10.77
C ALA A 251 20.88 -3.84 -11.35
N ILE A 252 21.02 -2.57 -10.96
CA ILE A 252 22.12 -1.67 -11.37
C ILE A 252 22.25 -0.52 -10.38
N GLU A 253 23.47 -0.04 -10.16
CA GLU A 253 23.74 1.21 -9.43
C GLU A 253 23.76 2.40 -10.41
N THR A 254 23.05 3.47 -10.08
CA THR A 254 23.02 4.70 -10.90
C THR A 254 23.47 5.90 -10.09
N ARG A 255 23.72 7.03 -10.76
CA ARG A 255 24.02 8.31 -10.08
C ARG A 255 22.87 8.79 -9.18
N SER A 256 21.65 8.36 -9.46
CA SER A 256 20.45 8.73 -8.73
C SER A 256 20.04 7.69 -7.67
N GLY A 257 20.83 6.62 -7.49
CA GLY A 257 20.55 5.52 -6.56
C GLY A 257 20.48 4.16 -7.24
N ALA A 258 20.30 3.12 -6.42
CA ALA A 258 20.16 1.75 -6.88
C ALA A 258 18.81 1.53 -7.54
N VAL A 259 18.79 0.87 -8.70
CA VAL A 259 17.55 0.32 -9.26
C VAL A 259 17.39 -1.10 -8.73
N THR A 260 16.30 -1.34 -8.00
CA THR A 260 16.00 -2.64 -7.40
C THR A 260 14.92 -3.40 -8.18
N ALA A 261 14.98 -4.73 -8.12
CA ALA A 261 13.95 -5.62 -8.64
C ALA A 261 13.15 -6.23 -7.47
N GLY A 262 11.85 -5.96 -7.43
CA GLY A 262 10.92 -6.63 -6.52
C GLY A 262 10.59 -8.07 -6.97
N PRO A 263 9.68 -8.76 -6.28
CA PRO A 263 9.12 -10.03 -6.75
C PRO A 263 8.42 -9.88 -8.12
N THR A 264 8.29 -10.98 -8.86
CA THR A 264 7.69 -11.01 -10.19
C THR A 264 6.40 -11.82 -10.21
N LEU A 265 5.47 -11.41 -11.07
CA LEU A 265 4.28 -12.20 -11.41
C LEU A 265 4.65 -13.35 -12.33
N VAL A 266 4.16 -14.54 -12.00
CA VAL A 266 4.24 -15.73 -12.83
C VAL A 266 2.87 -15.99 -13.44
N TYR A 267 2.81 -15.91 -14.76
CA TYR A 267 1.59 -16.07 -15.53
C TYR A 267 1.34 -17.53 -15.91
N GLY A 268 0.06 -17.90 -15.93
CA GLY A 268 -0.41 -19.16 -16.48
C GLY A 268 -0.42 -19.18 -18.01
N LYS A 269 -0.78 -20.33 -18.58
CA LYS A 269 -0.98 -20.48 -20.05
C LYS A 269 -2.10 -19.59 -20.60
N ASP A 270 -3.04 -19.24 -19.74
CA ASP A 270 -4.15 -18.31 -19.96
C ASP A 270 -3.72 -16.83 -19.88
N ARG A 271 -2.43 -16.54 -19.65
CA ARG A 271 -1.90 -15.19 -19.39
C ARG A 271 -2.54 -14.51 -18.18
N GLN A 272 -3.09 -15.30 -17.26
CA GLN A 272 -3.56 -14.79 -15.97
C GLN A 272 -2.44 -14.93 -14.94
N PRO A 273 -2.20 -13.91 -14.10
CA PRO A 273 -1.21 -14.01 -13.04
C PRO A 273 -1.65 -15.07 -12.02
N ARG A 274 -0.76 -15.99 -11.67
CA ARG A 274 -1.08 -17.14 -10.79
C ARG A 274 -0.38 -17.09 -9.45
N VAL A 275 0.85 -16.63 -9.43
CA VAL A 275 1.67 -16.59 -8.21
C VAL A 275 2.71 -15.49 -8.32
N VAL A 276 3.06 -14.95 -7.16
CA VAL A 276 4.20 -14.06 -7.00
C VAL A 276 5.41 -14.91 -6.60
N ALA A 277 6.53 -14.74 -7.31
CA ALA A 277 7.78 -15.44 -7.04
C ALA A 277 8.94 -14.45 -6.92
N ALA A 278 10.04 -14.86 -6.28
CA ALA A 278 11.27 -14.09 -6.31
C ALA A 278 11.75 -13.93 -7.77
N THR A 279 12.23 -12.73 -8.12
CA THR A 279 12.70 -12.46 -9.48
C THR A 279 13.99 -13.24 -9.77
N PRO A 280 14.04 -14.04 -10.85
CA PRO A 280 15.21 -14.82 -11.20
C PRO A 280 16.44 -13.94 -11.51
N PRO A 281 17.67 -14.36 -11.15
CA PRO A 281 18.88 -13.56 -11.36
C PRO A 281 19.14 -13.19 -12.83
N ASP A 282 18.76 -14.04 -13.78
CA ASP A 282 18.87 -13.75 -15.21
C ASP A 282 17.97 -12.59 -15.64
N GLN A 283 16.78 -12.47 -15.04
CA GLN A 283 15.85 -11.36 -15.30
C GLN A 283 16.35 -10.06 -14.67
N VAL A 284 16.90 -10.11 -13.45
CA VAL A 284 17.57 -8.97 -12.81
C VAL A 284 18.71 -8.46 -13.71
N ALA A 285 19.55 -9.36 -14.22
CA ALA A 285 20.63 -9.01 -15.12
C ALA A 285 20.13 -8.40 -16.44
N ARG A 286 18.97 -8.84 -16.96
CA ARG A 286 18.34 -8.24 -18.14
C ARG A 286 17.86 -6.81 -17.87
N ILE A 287 17.27 -6.55 -16.72
CA ILE A 287 16.85 -5.21 -16.29
C ILE A 287 18.07 -4.29 -16.21
N GLY A 288 19.16 -4.75 -15.58
CA GLY A 288 20.40 -3.98 -15.50
C GLY A 288 20.98 -3.63 -16.89
N ARG A 289 20.97 -4.58 -17.83
CA ARG A 289 21.40 -4.31 -19.22
C ARG A 289 20.50 -3.31 -19.94
N ALA A 290 19.18 -3.43 -19.79
CA ALA A 290 18.23 -2.51 -20.38
C ALA A 290 18.46 -1.07 -19.85
N TRP A 291 18.68 -0.93 -18.54
CA TRP A 291 19.03 0.35 -17.92
C TRP A 291 20.34 0.92 -18.45
N GLY A 292 21.38 0.10 -18.61
CA GLY A 292 22.64 0.54 -19.22
C GLY A 292 22.44 1.11 -20.63
N ILE A 293 21.64 0.43 -21.46
CA ILE A 293 21.31 0.90 -22.82
C ILE A 293 20.52 2.23 -22.77
N ILE A 294 19.56 2.36 -21.84
CA ILE A 294 18.80 3.60 -21.67
C ILE A 294 19.75 4.75 -21.30
N GLN A 295 20.68 4.53 -20.37
CA GLN A 295 21.66 5.56 -19.97
C GLN A 295 22.63 5.92 -21.09
N GLU A 296 23.03 4.96 -21.93
CA GLU A 296 23.86 5.25 -23.11
C GLU A 296 23.11 6.09 -24.15
N ALA A 297 21.81 5.85 -24.32
CA ALA A 297 20.95 6.59 -25.24
C ALA A 297 20.50 7.96 -24.70
N TRP A 298 20.29 8.05 -23.38
CA TRP A 298 19.85 9.23 -22.61
C TRP A 298 20.72 9.40 -21.35
N PRO A 299 21.93 9.97 -21.48
CA PRO A 299 22.88 10.12 -20.39
C PRO A 299 22.53 11.22 -19.37
#